data_AF-A0A4Y2U4F5-F1
#
_entry.id   AF-A0A4Y2U4F5-F1
#
_cell.length_a   1.000
_cell.length_b   1.000
_cell.length_c   1.000
_cell.angle_alpha   90.00
_cell.angle_beta   90.00
_cell.angle_gamma   90.00
#
_symmetry.space_group_name_H-M   'P 1'
#
loop_
_entity.id
_entity.type
_entity.pdbx_description
1 polymer ?
#
loop_
_entity_poly.entity_id
_entity_poly.type
_entity_poly.pdbx_seq_one_letter_code
_entity_poly.pdbx_strand_id
1 'polypeptide(L)' 'MYWSGWDHTLHGTLTRSVQSRHFPMGPFEKSRLDLVARIAVATGDVREMPNVFEKVCRSLCRRCNACITAGGRFFEKFL' A
#
# COMPACT_ATOMS: atom_id res chain seq x y z
N MET A 1 -1.21 -1.37 -17.71
CA MET A 1 -0.72 -1.08 -16.34
C MET A 1 -1.90 -0.66 -15.48
N TYR A 2 -2.48 -1.58 -14.71
CA TYR A 2 -3.55 -1.28 -13.75
C TYR A 2 -3.32 -2.16 -12.50
N TRP A 3 -2.97 -1.53 -11.38
CA TRP A 3 -2.64 -2.15 -10.09
C TRP A 3 -3.92 -2.42 -9.26
N SER A 4 -5.01 -2.84 -9.90
CA SER A 4 -6.38 -2.79 -9.35
C SER A 4 -6.66 -3.72 -8.15
N GLY A 5 -5.81 -4.69 -7.85
CA GLY A 5 -6.02 -5.61 -6.72
C GLY A 5 -5.61 -5.07 -5.35
N TRP A 6 -4.71 -4.09 -5.31
CA TRP A 6 -4.23 -3.44 -4.07
C TRP A 6 -4.94 -2.10 -3.81
N ASP A 7 -5.38 -1.46 -4.91
CA ASP A 7 -5.92 -0.11 -4.99
C ASP A 7 -7.33 0.08 -4.43
N HIS A 8 -8.06 -0.98 -4.08
CA HIS A 8 -9.41 -0.82 -3.51
C HIS A 8 -9.43 -1.05 -2.00
N THR A 9 -8.65 -2.01 -1.51
CA THR A 9 -8.71 -2.43 -0.09
C THR A 9 -7.69 -1.70 0.77
N LEU A 10 -6.44 -1.55 0.31
CA LEU A 10 -5.44 -0.76 1.04
C LEU A 10 -5.68 0.72 0.83
N HIS A 11 -5.95 1.16 -0.41
CA HIS A 11 -6.40 2.53 -0.65
C HIS A 11 -7.69 2.81 0.12
N GLY A 12 -8.70 1.94 0.12
CA GLY A 12 -9.95 2.17 0.87
C GLY A 12 -9.79 2.25 2.39
N THR A 13 -8.85 1.48 2.97
CA THR A 13 -8.58 1.51 4.42
C THR A 13 -7.65 2.67 4.80
N LEU A 14 -6.62 2.96 3.99
CA LEU A 14 -5.72 4.10 4.18
C LEU A 14 -6.43 5.43 3.92
N THR A 15 -7.20 5.56 2.83
CA THR A 15 -8.00 6.77 2.57
C THR A 15 -9.05 6.98 3.64
N ARG A 16 -9.80 5.96 4.07
CA ARG A 16 -10.78 6.12 5.16
C ARG A 16 -10.11 6.54 6.49
N SER A 17 -8.94 6.01 6.82
CA SER A 17 -8.21 6.38 8.05
C SER A 17 -7.56 7.77 7.97
N VAL A 18 -7.01 8.13 6.80
CA VAL A 18 -6.43 9.44 6.52
C VAL A 18 -7.50 10.53 6.39
N GLN A 19 -8.71 10.18 5.95
CA GLN A 19 -9.81 11.12 5.71
C GLN A 19 -10.71 11.31 6.94
N SER A 20 -10.74 10.34 7.85
CA SER A 20 -11.40 10.48 9.16
C SER A 20 -10.63 11.43 10.11
N ARG A 21 -9.34 11.64 9.88
CA ARG A 21 -8.55 12.71 10.50
C ARG A 21 -8.51 13.86 9.51
N HIS A 22 -9.38 14.86 9.67
CA HIS A 22 -9.39 16.05 8.82
C HIS A 22 -8.03 16.77 8.92
N PHE A 23 -7.11 16.45 8.02
CA PHE A 23 -5.89 17.22 7.85
C PHE A 23 -6.27 18.50 7.11
N PRO A 24 -5.99 19.69 7.65
CA PRO A 24 -6.18 20.91 6.90
C PRO A 24 -5.27 20.82 5.67
N MET A 25 -5.88 20.64 4.50
CA MET A 25 -5.21 20.71 3.21
C MET A 25 -4.89 22.18 2.92
N GLY A 26 -4.00 22.76 3.72
CA GLY A 26 -3.38 24.06 3.46
C GLY A 26 -2.48 23.98 2.22
N PRO A 27 -2.06 25.13 1.67
CA PRO A 27 -1.33 25.17 0.41
C PRO A 27 -0.08 24.30 0.51
N PHE A 28 -0.02 23.25 -0.33
CA PHE A 28 1.08 22.30 -0.42
C PHE A 28 2.39 23.04 -0.71
N GLU A 29 3.13 23.42 0.33
CA GLU A 29 4.52 23.80 0.17
C GLU A 29 5.30 22.54 -0.23
N LYS A 30 5.87 22.57 -1.45
CA LYS A 30 6.75 21.52 -2.01
C LYS A 30 8.11 21.48 -1.30
N SER A 31 8.13 21.49 0.03
CA SER A 31 9.34 21.36 0.82
C SER A 31 9.66 19.90 1.06
N ARG A 32 10.96 19.54 1.03
CA ARG A 32 11.44 18.20 1.40
C ARG A 32 10.93 17.79 2.79
N LEU A 33 10.78 18.74 3.70
CA LEU A 33 10.31 18.49 5.06
C LEU A 33 8.83 18.06 5.10
N ASP A 34 7.98 18.65 4.25
CA ASP A 34 6.58 18.22 4.09
C ASP A 34 6.51 16.77 3.61
N LEU A 35 7.30 16.43 2.57
CA LEU A 35 7.35 15.06 2.06
C LEU A 35 7.79 14.06 3.15
N VAL A 36 8.81 14.40 3.93
CA VAL A 36 9.29 13.55 5.04
C VAL A 36 8.23 13.40 6.12
N ALA A 37 7.53 14.49 6.49
CA ALA A 37 6.45 14.43 7.47
C ALA A 37 5.32 13.50 7.02
N ARG A 38 4.90 13.58 5.75
CA ARG A 38 3.85 12.70 5.20
C ARG A 38 4.29 11.23 5.16
N ILE A 39 5.54 10.95 4.80
CA ILE A 39 6.08 9.59 4.83
C ILE A 39 6.09 9.07 6.27
N ALA A 40 6.55 9.86 7.23
CA ALA A 40 6.58 9.47 8.64
C ALA A 40 5.19 9.14 9.19
N VAL A 41 4.17 9.95 8.86
CA VAL A 41 2.77 9.70 9.21
C VAL A 41 2.26 8.40 8.57
N ALA A 42 2.47 8.23 7.25
CA ALA A 42 2.05 7.03 6.54
C ALA A 42 2.73 5.75 7.08
N THR A 43 4.02 5.82 7.42
CA THR A 43 4.75 4.71 8.04
C THR A 43 4.20 4.39 9.43
N GLY A 44 3.85 5.41 10.23
CA GLY A 44 3.16 5.22 11.50
C GLY A 44 1.85 4.46 11.33
N ASP A 45 0.99 4.92 10.42
CA ASP A 45 -0.30 4.29 10.16
C ASP A 45 -0.18 2.84 9.68
N VAL A 46 0.79 2.52 8.82
CA VAL A 46 1.06 1.14 8.39
C VAL A 46 1.54 0.28 9.55
N ARG A 47 2.35 0.82 10.46
CA ARG A 47 2.87 0.10 11.62
C ARG A 47 1.76 -0.24 12.63
N GLU A 48 0.80 0.66 12.82
CA GLU A 48 -0.35 0.44 13.70
C GLU A 48 -1.43 -0.47 13.09
N MET A 49 -1.23 -0.95 11.85
CA MET A 49 -2.12 -1.90 11.18
C MET A 49 -1.53 -3.34 11.23
N PRO A 50 -1.77 -4.12 12.31
CA PRO A 50 -1.15 -5.43 12.52
C PRO A 50 -1.43 -6.43 11.38
N ASN A 51 -2.57 -6.28 10.71
CA ASN A 51 -3.00 -7.21 9.65
C ASN A 51 -2.43 -6.87 8.26
N VAL A 52 -1.77 -5.72 8.07
CA VAL A 52 -1.22 -5.33 6.76
C VAL A 52 0.00 -6.19 6.43
N PHE A 53 0.90 -6.38 7.39
CA PHE A 53 2.10 -7.19 7.19
C PHE A 53 1.75 -8.64 6.85
N GLU A 54 0.82 -9.24 7.59
CA GLU A 54 0.37 -10.61 7.34
C GLU A 54 -0.27 -10.77 5.94
N LYS A 55 -1.04 -9.78 5.49
CA LYS A 55 -1.61 -9.77 4.13
C LYS A 55 -0.53 -9.66 3.05
N VAL A 56 0.50 -8.83 3.26
CA VAL A 56 1.64 -8.70 2.35
C VAL A 56 2.37 -10.04 2.24
N CYS A 57 2.67 -10.68 3.37
CA CYS A 57 3.32 -11.99 3.40
C CYS A 57 2.51 -13.06 2.66
N ARG A 58 1.20 -13.16 2.92
CA ARG A 58 0.32 -14.09 2.18
C ARG A 58 0.34 -13.84 0.68
N SER A 59 0.28 -12.57 0.28
CA SER A 59 0.33 -12.23 -1.14
C SER A 59 1.68 -12.58 -1.76
N LEU A 60 2.78 -12.39 -1.05
CA LEU A 60 4.10 -12.75 -1.52
C LEU A 60 4.19 -14.27 -1.75
N CYS A 61 3.72 -15.08 -0.81
CA CYS A 61 3.67 -16.54 -0.96
C CYS A 61 2.87 -16.96 -2.20
N ARG A 62 1.70 -16.34 -2.44
CA ARG A 62 0.89 -16.61 -3.65
C ARG A 62 1.63 -16.26 -4.93
N ARG A 63 2.36 -15.14 -4.94
CA ARG A 63 3.19 -14.71 -6.08
C ARG A 63 4.36 -15.63 -6.34
N CYS A 64 5.04 -16.09 -5.30
CA CYS A 64 6.11 -17.07 -5.43
C CYS A 64 5.58 -18.38 -6.05
N ASN A 65 4.43 -18.87 -5.60
CA ASN A 65 3.82 -20.07 -6.17
C ASN A 65 3.45 -19.88 -7.65
N ALA A 66 2.83 -18.74 -7.99
CA ALA A 66 2.51 -18.43 -9.39
C ALA A 66 3.77 -18.32 -10.26
N CYS A 67 4.86 -17.75 -9.74
CA CYS A 67 6.15 -17.69 -10.43
C CYS A 67 6.74 -19.09 -10.69
N ILE A 68 6.67 -19.98 -9.69
CA ILE A 68 7.12 -21.38 -9.80
C ILE A 68 6.28 -22.09 -10.88
N THR A 69 4.95 -21.97 -10.84
CA THR A 69 4.06 -22.57 -11.83
C THR A 69 4.30 -22.03 -13.24
N ALA A 70 4.63 -20.73 -13.37
CA ALA A 70 4.96 -20.12 -14.64
C ALA A 70 6.38 -20.44 -15.14
N GLY A 71 7.18 -21.18 -14.38
CA GLY A 71 8.58 -21.46 -14.70
C GLY A 71 9.43 -20.18 -14.78
N GLY A 72 9.16 -19.21 -13.90
CA GLY A 72 9.85 -17.92 -13.88
C GLY A 72 9.37 -16.91 -14.92
N ARG A 73 8.38 -17.24 -15.76
CA ARG A 73 7.79 -16.30 -16.72
C ARG A 73 6.81 -15.34 -16.05
N PHE A 74 6.55 -14.20 -16.68
CA PHE A 74 5.54 -13.25 -16.21
C PHE A 74 4.20 -13.92 -15.93
N PHE A 75 3.66 -13.67 -14.74
CA PHE A 75 2.49 -14.34 -14.19
C PHE A 75 1.42 -13.34 -13.71
N GLU A 76 1.44 -12.10 -14.20
CA GLU A 76 0.43 -11.07 -13.88
C GLU A 76 -1.02 -11.52 -14.17
N LYS A 77 -1.23 -12.52 -15.04
CA LYS A 77 -2.55 -13.13 -15.28
C LYS A 77 -3.01 -14.13 -14.21
N PHE A 78 -2.16 -14.51 -13.26
CA PHE A 78 -2.44 -15.54 -12.24
C PHE A 78 -2.56 -14.99 -10.81
N LEU A 79 -2.62 -13.66 -10.66
CA LEU A 79 -2.66 -12.95 -9.37
C LEU A 79 -3.94 -12.15 -9.16
#